data_AF-R1EWN3-F1
#
_entry.id   AF-R1EWN3-F1
#
_cell.length_a   1.000
_cell.length_b   1.000
_cell.length_c   1.000
_cell.angle_alpha   90.00
_cell.angle_beta   90.00
_cell.angle_gamma   90.00
#
_symmetry.space_group_name_H-M   'P 1'
#
loop_
_entity.id
_entity.type
_entity.pdbx_description
1 polymer ?
#
loop_
_entity_poly.entity_id
_entity_poly.type
_entity_poly.pdbx_seq_one_letter_code
_entity_poly.pdbx_strand_id
1 'polypeptide(L)'
;MMVRGQGEFLWDLDGKRYIDFNAGFSACNQGHCHPKIVEAMMQQCQLLAMPSRSVHVPQYAMLCKKLCEITGFDKVAAMNGGAEAVDMAIKFARSWAYKVKGVEQDKALVLTAESNYHGRMLSVLSASTEEGYRKSMLHNFQ
;
A
#
# COMPACT_ATOMS: atom_id res chain seq x y z
N MET A 1 21.34 -14.91 -0.91
CA MET A 1 20.86 -13.76 -0.10
C MET A 1 21.37 -12.49 -0.78
N MET A 2 20.52 -11.48 -0.98
CA MET A 2 20.95 -10.18 -1.48
C MET A 2 21.35 -9.29 -0.30
N VAL A 3 22.46 -8.56 -0.40
CA VAL A 3 23.03 -7.77 0.71
C VAL A 3 23.22 -6.30 0.40
N ARG A 4 23.14 -5.91 -0.88
CA ARG A 4 23.20 -4.52 -1.31
C ARG A 4 22.31 -4.31 -2.52
N GLY A 5 21.69 -3.14 -2.59
CA GLY A 5 21.01 -2.64 -3.78
C GLY A 5 21.45 -1.20 -4.07
N GLN A 6 21.56 -0.85 -5.35
CA GLN A 6 21.84 0.50 -5.81
C GLN A 6 21.36 0.66 -7.25
N GLY A 7 20.45 1.62 -7.49
CA GLY A 7 19.84 1.80 -8.81
C GLY A 7 19.08 0.54 -9.23
N GLU A 8 19.32 0.09 -10.45
CA GLU A 8 18.75 -1.13 -11.04
C GLU A 8 19.43 -2.43 -10.60
N PHE A 9 20.47 -2.36 -9.75
CA PHE A 9 21.30 -3.51 -9.42
C PHE A 9 21.13 -4.01 -7.99
N LEU A 10 21.32 -5.32 -7.83
CA LEU A 10 21.44 -6.04 -6.57
C LEU A 10 22.78 -6.78 -6.51
N TRP A 11 23.32 -6.98 -5.32
CA TRP A 11 24.51 -7.77 -5.07
C TRP A 11 24.23 -8.84 -4.01
N ASP A 12 24.72 -10.05 -4.25
CA ASP A 12 24.70 -11.13 -3.26
C ASP A 12 25.92 -11.10 -2.33
N LEU A 13 25.97 -12.05 -1.40
CA LEU A 13 27.05 -12.21 -0.42
C LEU A 13 28.43 -12.39 -1.05
N ASP A 14 28.51 -13.00 -2.23
CA ASP A 14 29.75 -13.26 -2.95
C ASP A 14 30.17 -12.06 -3.83
N GLY A 15 29.40 -10.97 -3.76
CA GLY A 15 29.63 -9.75 -4.54
C GLY A 15 29.17 -9.85 -5.99
N LYS A 16 28.47 -10.92 -6.39
CA LYS A 16 27.95 -11.04 -7.75
C LYS A 16 26.79 -10.07 -7.94
N ARG A 17 26.83 -9.35 -9.07
CA ARG A 17 25.87 -8.31 -9.43
C ARG A 17 24.77 -8.85 -10.33
N TYR A 18 23.54 -8.43 -10.07
CA TYR A 18 22.32 -8.79 -10.82
C TYR A 18 21.57 -7.52 -11.21
N ILE A 19 20.97 -7.52 -12.41
CA ILE A 19 19.97 -6.52 -12.77
C ILE A 19 18.64 -6.97 -12.18
N ASP A 20 17.98 -6.09 -11.42
CA ASP A 20 16.67 -6.36 -10.82
C ASP A 20 15.54 -6.05 -11.80
N PHE A 21 15.03 -7.09 -12.46
CA PHE A 21 13.85 -7.00 -13.34
C PHE A 21 12.51 -7.11 -12.58
N ASN A 22 12.52 -7.29 -11.26
CA ASN A 22 11.30 -7.39 -10.44
C ASN A 22 10.95 -6.04 -9.77
N ALA A 23 11.97 -5.29 -9.32
CA ALA A 23 11.83 -4.01 -8.62
C ALA A 23 10.87 -4.06 -7.42
N GLY A 24 10.82 -5.19 -6.71
CA GLY A 24 9.90 -5.42 -5.60
C GLY A 24 8.44 -5.32 -6.02
N PHE A 25 8.07 -5.94 -7.14
CA PHE A 25 6.76 -5.81 -7.77
C PHE A 25 6.39 -4.34 -8.03
N SER A 26 7.31 -3.60 -8.68
CA SER A 26 7.18 -2.17 -8.97
C SER A 26 7.22 -1.23 -7.75
N ALA A 27 7.55 -1.72 -6.55
CA ALA A 27 7.71 -0.86 -5.37
C ALA A 27 9.00 -0.01 -5.42
N CYS A 28 10.02 -0.43 -6.16
CA CYS A 28 11.33 0.21 -6.24
C CYS A 28 11.58 0.87 -7.62
N ASN A 29 10.57 1.52 -8.19
CA ASN A 29 10.65 2.12 -9.53
C ASN A 29 11.74 3.19 -9.69
N GLN A 30 12.13 3.86 -8.60
CA GLN A 30 13.17 4.88 -8.58
C GLN A 30 14.59 4.27 -8.44
N GLY A 31 14.69 2.95 -8.34
CA GLY A 31 15.93 2.23 -8.07
C GLY A 31 16.25 2.10 -6.58
N HIS A 32 16.98 1.04 -6.25
CA HIS A 32 17.41 0.72 -4.89
C HIS A 32 18.24 1.86 -4.30
N CYS A 33 17.93 2.23 -3.05
CA CYS A 33 18.66 3.23 -2.27
C CYS A 33 18.86 4.57 -3.01
N HIS A 34 17.84 5.05 -3.73
CA HIS A 34 17.91 6.33 -4.45
C HIS A 34 18.34 7.48 -3.50
N PRO A 35 19.45 8.20 -3.80
CA PRO A 35 20.11 9.07 -2.83
C PRO A 35 19.21 10.18 -2.29
N LYS A 36 18.39 10.81 -3.15
CA LYS A 36 17.44 11.86 -2.71
C LYS A 36 16.36 11.35 -1.75
N ILE A 37 15.93 10.09 -1.88
CA ILE A 37 14.89 9.51 -1.03
C ILE A 37 15.50 9.16 0.33
N VAL A 38 16.68 8.53 0.32
CA VAL A 38 17.42 8.18 1.54
C VAL A 38 17.76 9.43 2.35
N GLU A 39 18.28 10.47 1.70
CA GLU A 39 18.61 11.74 2.36
C GLU A 39 17.37 12.39 2.99
N ALA A 40 16.27 12.52 2.25
CA ALA A 40 15.03 13.10 2.76
C ALA A 40 14.45 12.30 3.95
N MET A 41 14.51 10.97 3.88
CA MET A 41 14.10 10.10 4.99
C MET A 41 14.96 10.32 6.22
N MET A 42 16.29 10.30 6.08
CA MET A 42 17.23 10.49 7.19
C MET A 42 17.04 11.85 7.86
N GLN A 43 16.91 12.93 7.08
CA GLN A 43 16.67 14.28 7.59
C GLN A 43 15.37 14.35 8.40
N GLN A 44 14.26 13.82 7.88
CA GLN A 44 12.98 13.85 8.58
C GLN A 44 13.00 12.98 9.85
N CYS A 45 13.59 11.78 9.79
CA CYS A 45 13.65 10.88 10.94
C CYS A 45 14.46 11.42 12.12
N GLN A 46 15.47 12.27 11.87
CA GLN A 46 16.22 12.96 12.93
C GLN A 46 15.42 14.07 13.63
N LEU A 47 14.36 14.59 12.98
CA LEU A 47 13.51 15.64 13.53
C LEU A 47 12.24 15.07 14.17
N LEU A 48 11.53 14.21 13.44
CA LEU A 48 10.24 13.66 13.84
C LEU A 48 9.92 12.40 13.01
N ALA A 49 10.20 11.22 13.59
CA ALA A 49 10.08 9.94 12.90
C ALA A 49 8.65 9.38 12.82
N MET A 50 7.88 9.42 13.91
CA MET A 50 6.55 8.78 13.98
C MET A 50 5.56 9.56 14.88
N PRO A 51 5.07 10.72 14.42
CA PRO A 51 4.01 11.43 15.10
C PRO A 51 2.67 10.71 14.92
N SER A 52 1.78 10.85 15.90
CA SER A 52 0.40 10.37 15.76
C SER A 52 -0.43 11.32 14.88
N ARG A 53 -1.56 10.84 14.35
CA ARG A 53 -2.51 11.70 13.60
C ARG A 53 -3.22 12.75 14.45
N SER A 54 -3.02 12.77 15.77
CA SER A 54 -3.54 13.81 16.67
C SER A 54 -2.79 15.14 16.55
N VAL A 55 -1.63 15.16 15.88
CA VAL A 55 -0.84 16.37 15.67
C VAL A 55 -0.70 16.68 14.19
N HIS A 56 -0.48 17.97 13.87
CA HIS A 56 -0.30 18.42 12.51
C HIS A 56 1.17 18.34 12.10
N VAL A 57 1.44 17.68 10.98
CA VAL A 57 2.78 17.53 10.41
C VAL A 57 2.79 18.22 9.04
N PRO A 58 3.51 19.34 8.86
CA PRO A 58 3.52 20.10 7.61
C PRO A 58 3.87 19.26 6.38
N GLN A 59 4.80 18.32 6.52
CA GLN A 59 5.23 17.41 5.46
C GLN A 59 4.08 16.55 4.94
N TYR A 60 3.20 16.08 5.83
CA TYR A 60 2.02 15.31 5.43
C TYR A 60 1.00 16.18 4.70
N ALA A 61 0.78 17.42 5.14
CA ALA A 61 -0.11 18.36 4.45
C ALA A 61 0.40 18.69 3.03
N MET A 62 1.72 18.90 2.88
CA MET A 62 2.36 19.12 1.57
C MET A 62 2.24 17.89 0.66
N LEU A 63 2.42 16.67 1.21
CA LEU A 63 2.21 15.43 0.47
C LEU A 63 0.77 15.31 -0.03
N CYS A 64 -0.22 15.50 0.85
CA CYS A 64 -1.64 15.45 0.50
C CYS A 64 -1.97 16.45 -0.61
N LYS A 65 -1.53 17.72 -0.48
CA LYS A 65 -1.75 18.75 -1.50
C LYS A 65 -1.18 18.33 -2.84
N LYS A 66 0.09 17.89 -2.87
CA LYS A 66 0.75 17.46 -4.12
C LYS A 66 0.05 16.27 -4.77
N LEU A 67 -0.41 15.30 -3.96
CA LEU A 67 -1.14 14.14 -4.48
C LEU A 67 -2.50 14.54 -5.06
N CYS A 68 -3.25 15.44 -4.40
CA CYS A 68 -4.48 16.01 -4.94
C CYS A 68 -4.23 16.71 -6.29
N GLU A 69 -3.18 17.52 -6.40
CA GLU A 69 -2.82 18.22 -7.65
C GLU A 69 -2.47 17.25 -8.79
N ILE A 70 -1.75 16.15 -8.49
CA ILE A 70 -1.35 15.15 -9.50
C ILE A 70 -2.54 14.29 -9.94
N THR A 71 -3.42 13.93 -9.00
CA THR A 71 -4.47 12.94 -9.25
C THR A 71 -5.82 13.54 -9.62
N GLY A 72 -6.03 14.83 -9.35
CA GLY A 72 -7.30 15.52 -9.52
C GLY A 72 -8.34 15.21 -8.45
N PHE A 73 -7.98 14.49 -7.38
CA PHE A 73 -8.89 14.22 -6.25
C PHE A 73 -8.88 15.34 -5.21
N ASP A 74 -10.02 15.54 -4.54
CA ASP A 74 -10.16 16.56 -3.49
C ASP A 74 -9.47 16.21 -2.17
N LYS A 75 -9.28 14.91 -1.89
CA LYS A 75 -8.81 14.41 -0.59
C LYS A 75 -7.91 13.19 -0.74
N VAL A 76 -7.02 13.01 0.23
CA VAL A 76 -6.11 11.87 0.35
C VAL A 76 -6.21 11.26 1.75
N ALA A 77 -6.22 9.93 1.81
CA ALA A 77 -6.09 9.16 3.04
C ALA A 77 -4.91 8.19 2.90
N ALA A 78 -3.76 8.51 3.50
CA ALA A 78 -2.57 7.67 3.42
C ALA A 78 -2.66 6.46 4.36
N MET A 79 -2.29 5.29 3.84
CA MET A 79 -2.13 4.02 4.57
C MET A 79 -0.70 3.51 4.41
N ASN A 80 -0.30 2.48 5.16
CA ASN A 80 1.08 1.96 5.11
C ASN A 80 1.24 0.88 4.04
N GLY A 81 0.20 0.09 3.78
CA GLY A 81 0.22 -0.98 2.80
C GLY A 81 -0.93 -0.94 1.81
N GLY A 82 -0.74 -1.61 0.66
CA GLY A 82 -1.77 -1.72 -0.38
C GLY A 82 -3.06 -2.39 0.12
N ALA A 83 -2.94 -3.43 0.95
CA ALA A 83 -4.11 -4.11 1.53
C ALA A 83 -4.94 -3.19 2.45
N GLU A 84 -4.28 -2.36 3.27
CA GLU A 84 -4.94 -1.36 4.12
C GLU A 84 -5.64 -0.28 3.27
N ALA A 85 -4.99 0.16 2.18
CA ALA A 85 -5.57 1.13 1.27
C ALA A 85 -6.86 0.61 0.62
N VAL A 86 -6.87 -0.66 0.17
CA VAL A 86 -8.08 -1.27 -0.41
C VAL A 86 -9.17 -1.49 0.66
N ASP A 87 -8.82 -1.97 1.84
CA ASP A 87 -9.78 -2.13 2.95
C ASP A 87 -10.44 -0.79 3.33
N MET A 88 -9.66 0.29 3.38
CA MET A 88 -10.19 1.64 3.61
C MET A 88 -11.09 2.11 2.47
N ALA A 89 -10.73 1.85 1.21
CA ALA A 89 -11.57 2.18 0.06
C ALA A 89 -12.92 1.45 0.11
N ILE A 90 -12.93 0.17 0.48
CA ILE A 90 -14.16 -0.61 0.70
C ILE A 90 -15.02 0.02 1.81
N LYS A 91 -14.41 0.43 2.93
CA LYS A 91 -15.12 1.10 4.03
C LYS A 91 -15.73 2.42 3.59
N PHE A 92 -15.02 3.24 2.82
CA PHE A 92 -15.57 4.48 2.28
C PHE A 92 -16.72 4.23 1.31
N ALA A 93 -16.57 3.28 0.38
CA ALA A 93 -17.61 2.92 -0.58
C ALA A 93 -18.89 2.41 0.12
N ARG A 94 -18.76 1.51 1.11
CA ARG A 94 -19.90 1.01 1.88
C ARG A 94 -20.54 2.11 2.73
N SER A 95 -19.73 2.96 3.39
CA SER A 95 -20.27 4.07 4.19
C SER A 95 -21.07 5.05 3.32
N TRP A 96 -20.57 5.38 2.13
CA TRP A 96 -21.28 6.21 1.17
C TRP A 96 -22.54 5.53 0.64
N ALA A 97 -22.49 4.23 0.35
CA ALA A 97 -23.64 3.47 -0.14
C ALA A 97 -24.84 3.56 0.84
N TYR A 98 -24.57 3.44 2.15
CA TYR A 98 -25.63 3.52 3.16
C TYR A 98 -26.06 4.96 3.44
N LYS A 99 -25.11 5.88 3.62
CA LYS A 99 -25.41 7.25 4.08
C LYS A 99 -25.91 8.18 2.99
N VAL A 100 -25.48 7.97 1.74
CA VAL A 100 -25.71 8.90 0.64
C VAL A 100 -26.55 8.24 -0.45
N LYS A 101 -26.17 7.04 -0.91
CA LYS A 101 -26.92 6.34 -1.97
C LYS A 101 -28.24 5.75 -1.48
N GLY A 102 -28.37 5.47 -0.18
CA GLY A 102 -29.59 4.89 0.41
C GLY A 102 -29.73 3.38 0.18
N VAL A 103 -28.62 2.66 0.01
CA VAL A 103 -28.64 1.19 0.00
C VAL A 103 -29.11 0.69 1.37
N GLU A 104 -29.97 -0.33 1.41
CA GLU A 104 -30.42 -0.95 2.66
C GLU A 104 -29.22 -1.46 3.47
N GLN A 105 -29.30 -1.34 4.80
CA GLN A 105 -28.26 -1.78 5.71
C GLN A 105 -27.86 -3.24 5.42
N ASP A 106 -26.56 -3.51 5.42
CA ASP A 106 -25.96 -4.81 5.14
C ASP A 106 -26.23 -5.39 3.74
N LYS A 107 -26.82 -4.62 2.82
CA LYS A 107 -27.02 -5.00 1.41
C LYS A 107 -26.00 -4.41 0.43
N ALA A 108 -25.03 -3.62 0.89
CA ALA A 108 -24.01 -3.07 -0.01
C ALA A 108 -23.04 -4.16 -0.50
N LEU A 109 -22.96 -4.33 -1.82
CA LEU A 109 -22.03 -5.24 -2.49
C LEU A 109 -20.84 -4.47 -3.06
N VAL A 110 -19.65 -5.08 -2.98
CA VAL A 110 -18.44 -4.64 -3.68
C VAL A 110 -18.05 -5.75 -4.65
N LEU A 111 -18.08 -5.44 -5.93
CA LEU A 111 -17.72 -6.38 -6.98
C LEU A 111 -16.20 -6.34 -7.21
N THR A 112 -15.61 -7.51 -7.42
CA THR A 112 -14.20 -7.66 -7.81
C THR A 112 -14.11 -8.50 -9.08
N ALA A 113 -13.01 -8.34 -9.82
CA ALA A 113 -12.74 -9.14 -11.01
C ALA A 113 -12.14 -10.50 -10.61
N GLU A 114 -12.32 -11.51 -11.46
CA GLU A 114 -11.57 -12.75 -11.35
C GLU A 114 -10.06 -12.49 -11.50
N SER A 115 -9.24 -13.30 -10.82
CA SER A 115 -7.78 -13.17 -10.75
C SER A 115 -7.28 -11.83 -10.20
N ASN A 116 -8.09 -11.18 -9.35
CA ASN A 116 -7.67 -9.97 -8.65
C ASN A 116 -6.55 -10.23 -7.63
N TYR A 117 -5.74 -9.20 -7.36
CA TYR A 117 -4.81 -9.17 -6.24
C TYR A 117 -4.94 -7.84 -5.49
N HIS A 118 -5.50 -7.91 -4.28
CA HIS A 118 -5.70 -6.75 -3.40
C HIS A 118 -5.01 -6.88 -2.03
N GLY A 119 -4.10 -7.86 -1.92
CA GLY A 119 -3.37 -8.17 -0.70
C GLY A 119 -3.94 -9.36 0.06
N ARG A 120 -3.49 -9.53 1.31
CA ARG A 120 -3.73 -10.74 2.12
C ARG A 120 -4.49 -10.49 3.43
N MET A 121 -5.05 -9.30 3.62
CA MET A 121 -5.95 -9.04 4.76
C MET A 121 -7.26 -9.81 4.57
N LEU A 122 -7.87 -10.27 5.67
CA LEU A 122 -9.06 -11.12 5.64
C LEU A 122 -10.20 -10.54 4.78
N SER A 123 -10.46 -9.24 4.88
CA SER A 123 -11.51 -8.56 4.12
C SER A 123 -11.29 -8.62 2.61
N VAL A 124 -10.09 -8.30 2.13
CA VAL A 124 -9.76 -8.35 0.70
C VAL A 124 -9.58 -9.77 0.19
N LEU A 125 -9.08 -10.68 1.04
CA LEU A 125 -8.89 -12.10 0.70
C LEU A 125 -10.23 -12.82 0.47
N SER A 126 -11.29 -12.39 1.16
CA SER A 126 -12.65 -12.89 0.93
C SER A 126 -13.17 -12.67 -0.49
N ALA A 127 -12.59 -11.72 -1.23
CA ALA A 127 -12.92 -11.42 -2.62
C ALA A 127 -11.94 -12.08 -3.62
N SER A 128 -10.99 -12.89 -3.16
CA SER A 128 -10.02 -13.57 -4.01
C SER A 128 -10.62 -14.79 -4.72
N THR A 129 -10.30 -14.95 -6.00
CA THR A 129 -10.58 -16.17 -6.76
C THR A 129 -9.41 -17.15 -6.77
N GLU A 130 -8.29 -16.86 -6.13
CA GLU A 130 -7.16 -17.79 -6.04
C GLU A 130 -7.44 -18.90 -5.02
N GLU A 131 -7.43 -20.16 -5.48
CA GLU A 131 -7.83 -21.32 -4.67
C GLU A 131 -6.92 -21.52 -3.44
N GLY A 132 -5.61 -21.32 -3.60
CA GLY A 132 -4.65 -21.44 -2.49
C GLY A 132 -4.94 -20.47 -1.35
N TYR A 133 -5.35 -19.24 -1.67
CA TYR A 133 -5.73 -18.24 -0.68
C TYR A 133 -7.05 -18.60 0.00
N ARG A 134 -8.04 -19.08 -0.74
CA ARG A 134 -9.34 -19.52 -0.18
C ARG A 134 -9.19 -20.73 0.75
N LYS A 135 -8.37 -21.72 0.39
CA LYS A 135 -8.09 -22.90 1.23
C LYS A 135 -7.35 -22.55 2.53
N SER A 136 -6.45 -21.58 2.48
CA SER A 136 -5.71 -21.12 3.68
C SER A 136 -6.60 -20.42 4.72
N MET A 137 -7.76 -19.87 4.31
CA MET A 137 -8.74 -19.32 5.25
C MET A 137 -9.57 -20.39 5.97
N LEU A 138 -9.60 -21.62 5.44
CA LEU A 138 -10.39 -22.75 5.94
C LEU A 138 -9.56 -23.78 6.71
N HIS A 139 -8.22 -23.69 6.69
CA HIS A 139 -7.38 -24.51 7.54
C HIS A 139 -7.36 -23.92 8.95
N ASN A 140 -8.14 -24.58 9.81
CA ASN A 140 -8.17 -24.39 11.25
C ASN A 140 -6.76 -24.20 11.79
N PHE A 141 -6.59 -23.15 12.60
CA PHE A 141 -5.63 -23.17 13.69
C PHE A 141 -6.04 -24.33 14.61
N GLN A 142 -5.55 -25.54 14.33
CA GLN A 142 -5.50 -26.64 15.28
C GLN A 142 -4.15 -26.59 15.99
#